data_AF-A0A7C5EYV7-F1
#
_entry.id   AF-A0A7C5EYV7-F1
#
_cell.length_a   1.000
_cell.length_b   1.000
_cell.length_c   1.000
_cell.angle_alpha   90.00
_cell.angle_beta   90.00
_cell.angle_gamma   90.00
#
_symmetry.space_group_name_H-M   'P 1'
#
loop_
_entity.id
_entity.type
_entity.pdbx_description
1 polymer ?
#
loop_
_entity_poly.entity_id
_entity_poly.type
_entity_poly.pdbx_seq_one_letter_code
_entity_poly.pdbx_strand_id
1 'polypeptide(L)' 'MTKTDVVDRAKQALLAGKKGPFADPYPYTPLTEPILHGLAQLRPARLALMHGSTFIGDGEGALRDWASVMRDVLGS' A
#
# COMPACT_ATOMS: atom_id res chain seq x y z
N MET A 1 16.57 -3.24 -8.65
CA MET A 1 15.84 -1.95 -8.59
C MET A 1 14.46 -2.19 -9.14
N THR A 2 13.47 -2.40 -8.28
CA THR A 2 12.15 -2.87 -8.68
C THR A 2 11.09 -1.83 -8.32
N LYS A 3 10.59 -1.12 -9.34
CA LYS A 3 9.48 -0.17 -9.20
C LYS A 3 8.15 -0.87 -8.83
N THR A 4 7.93 -2.07 -9.35
CA THR A 4 6.67 -2.84 -9.22
C THR A 4 6.61 -3.72 -7.97
N ASP A 5 7.77 -4.16 -7.46
CA ASP A 5 7.89 -5.17 -6.40
C ASP A 5 7.35 -4.70 -5.03
N VAL A 6 7.43 -3.40 -4.71
CA VAL A 6 7.02 -2.94 -3.37
C VAL A 6 5.52 -3.11 -3.12
N VAL A 7 4.69 -2.77 -4.12
CA VAL A 7 3.23 -2.88 -4.00
C VAL A 7 2.81 -4.35 -4.04
N ASP A 8 3.41 -5.14 -4.93
CA ASP A 8 3.15 -6.58 -5.01
C ASP A 8 3.54 -7.30 -3.71
N ARG A 9 4.72 -6.99 -3.16
CA ARG A 9 5.16 -7.52 -1.86
C ARG A 9 4.21 -7.12 -0.74
N ALA A 10 3.78 -5.87 -0.69
CA ALA A 10 2.81 -5.39 0.29
C ALA A 10 1.46 -6.12 0.16
N LYS A 11 0.99 -6.35 -1.08
CA LYS A 11 -0.20 -7.14 -1.37
C LYS A 11 -0.07 -8.57 -0.86
N GLN A 12 1.05 -9.24 -1.13
CA GLN A 12 1.27 -10.61 -0.64
C GLN A 12 1.31 -10.67 0.89
N ALA A 13 1.97 -9.70 1.54
CA ALA A 13 1.98 -9.60 3.00
C ALA A 13 0.57 -9.41 3.57
N LEU A 14 -0.25 -8.55 2.95
CA LEU A 14 -1.64 -8.33 3.35
C LEU A 14 -2.50 -9.59 3.20
N LEU A 15 -2.39 -10.29 2.07
CA LEU A 15 -3.09 -11.55 1.81
C LEU A 15 -2.66 -12.67 2.76
N ALA A 16 -1.38 -12.75 3.09
CA ALA A 16 -0.87 -13.70 4.07
C ALA A 16 -1.37 -13.38 5.48
N GLY A 17 -1.38 -12.09 5.87
CA GLY A 17 -1.89 -11.62 7.15
C GLY A 17 -3.36 -11.97 7.36
N LYS A 18 -4.20 -11.86 6.32
CA LYS A 18 -5.60 -12.28 6.34
C LYS A 18 -5.81 -13.77 6.65
N LYS A 19 -4.82 -14.63 6.39
CA LYS A 19 -4.91 -16.08 6.68
C LYS A 19 -4.43 -16.43 8.09
N GLY A 20 -3.85 -15.48 8.83
CA GLY A 20 -3.29 -15.68 10.15
C GLY A 20 -4.26 -15.35 11.30
N PRO A 21 -3.83 -15.54 12.55
CA PRO A 21 -4.64 -15.22 13.74
C PRO A 21 -4.94 -13.72 13.92
N PHE A 22 -4.28 -12.86 13.12
CA PHE A 22 -4.53 -11.42 13.04
C PHE A 22 -5.21 -11.06 11.71
N ALA A 23 -6.18 -11.86 11.27
CA ALA A 23 -7.00 -11.54 10.11
C ALA A 23 -7.68 -10.18 10.34
N ASP A 24 -7.63 -9.31 9.33
CA ASP A 24 -8.14 -7.93 9.34
C ASP A 24 -7.37 -6.93 10.23
N PRO A 25 -6.04 -6.79 10.07
CA PRO A 25 -5.25 -5.88 10.89
C PRO A 25 -5.52 -4.39 10.59
N TYR A 26 -6.17 -4.07 9.47
CA TYR A 26 -6.39 -2.70 9.02
C TYR A 26 -7.87 -2.48 8.67
N PRO A 27 -8.57 -1.54 9.33
CA PRO A 27 -9.90 -1.14 8.91
C PRO A 27 -9.78 -0.38 7.58
N TYR A 28 -10.44 -0.89 6.53
CA TYR A 28 -10.63 -0.13 5.30
C TYR A 28 -11.84 0.78 5.47
N THR A 29 -11.66 2.09 5.30
CA THR A 29 -12.67 3.11 5.56
C THR A 29 -12.87 4.01 4.34
N PRO A 30 -13.96 4.80 4.26
CA PRO A 30 -14.14 5.77 3.18
C PRO A 30 -13.01 6.80 3.07
N LEU A 31 -12.17 6.97 4.10
CA LEU A 31 -11.03 7.89 4.11
C LEU A 31 -9.73 7.25 3.60
N THR A 32 -9.65 5.91 3.51
CA THR A 32 -8.41 5.19 3.15
C THR A 32 -7.86 5.67 1.81
N GLU A 33 -8.71 5.75 0.79
CA GLU A 33 -8.30 6.20 -0.54
C GLU A 33 -8.02 7.70 -0.66
N PRO A 34 -8.91 8.60 -0.18
CA PRO A 34 -8.61 10.03 -0.18
C PRO A 34 -7.27 10.37 0.47
N ILE A 35 -6.91 9.68 1.57
CA ILE A 35 -5.62 9.88 2.24
C ILE A 35 -4.47 9.44 1.32
N LEU A 36 -4.52 8.24 0.75
CA LEU A 36 -3.46 7.73 -0.13
C LEU A 36 -3.30 8.57 -1.39
N HIS A 37 -4.41 8.99 -2.00
CA HIS A 37 -4.37 9.90 -3.15
C HIS A 37 -3.86 11.29 -2.78
N GLY A 38 -4.19 11.82 -1.60
CA GLY A 38 -3.65 13.08 -1.10
C GLY A 38 -2.14 13.02 -0.90
N LEU A 39 -1.63 11.91 -0.34
CA LEU A 39 -0.19 11.67 -0.24
C LEU A 39 0.48 11.55 -1.62
N ALA A 40 -0.18 10.91 -2.58
CA ALA A 40 0.32 10.76 -3.94
C ALA A 40 0.50 12.12 -4.64
N GLN A 41 -0.37 13.09 -4.37
CA GLN A 41 -0.27 14.46 -4.90
C GLN A 41 0.99 15.21 -4.45
N LEU A 42 1.65 14.78 -3.37
CA LEU A 42 2.95 15.32 -2.94
C LEU A 42 4.10 14.90 -3.86
N ARG A 43 3.85 14.01 -4.84
CA ARG A 43 4.81 13.46 -5.81
C ARG A 43 6.09 12.94 -5.15
N PRO A 44 5.99 12.05 -4.15
CA PRO A 44 7.15 11.58 -3.42
C PRO A 44 8.07 10.75 -4.32
N ALA A 45 9.37 11.06 -4.31
CA ALA A 45 10.38 10.25 -4.98
C ALA A 45 10.85 9.04 -4.13
N ARG A 46 10.44 9.00 -2.85
CA ARG A 46 10.82 7.96 -1.88
C ARG A 46 9.70 7.69 -0.89
N LEU A 47 9.54 6.42 -0.50
CA LEU A 47 8.62 6.00 0.56
C LEU A 47 9.40 5.24 1.63
N ALA A 48 9.39 5.75 2.86
CA ALA A 48 9.93 5.04 4.02
C ALA A 48 8.87 4.07 4.54
N LEU A 49 9.19 2.78 4.54
CA LEU A 49 8.25 1.72 4.92
C LEU A 49 8.46 1.33 6.38
N MET A 50 7.38 1.03 7.10
CA MET A 50 7.44 0.53 8.47
C MET A 50 8.15 -0.84 8.55
N HIS A 51 8.03 -1.64 7.49
CA HIS A 51 8.72 -2.93 7.36
C HIS A 51 9.32 -3.07 5.97
N GLY A 52 10.64 -3.28 5.93
CA GLY A 52 11.41 -3.41 4.69
C GLY A 52 12.30 -2.19 4.42
N SER A 53 12.85 -2.15 3.22
CA SER A 53 13.72 -1.07 2.76
C SER A 53 12.92 0.13 2.25
N THR A 54 13.53 1.32 2.31
CA THR A 54 12.98 2.52 1.65
C THR A 54 12.83 2.27 0.16
N PHE A 55 11.63 2.54 -0.36
CA PHE A 55 11.38 2.56 -1.79
C PHE A 55 11.93 3.86 -2.40
N ILE A 56 12.63 3.77 -3.53
CA ILE A 56 13.14 4.91 -4.29
C ILE A 56 12.61 4.77 -5.72
N GLY A 57 11.84 5.75 -6.19
CA GLY A 57 11.18 5.67 -7.49
C GLY A 57 9.95 6.55 -7.60
N ASP A 58 8.98 6.09 -8.38
CA ASP A 58 7.68 6.76 -8.54
C ASP A 58 6.78 6.45 -7.34
N GLY A 59 6.92 7.23 -6.27
CA GLY A 59 6.11 7.07 -5.06
C GLY A 59 4.67 7.53 -5.25
N GLU A 60 4.39 8.42 -6.21
CA GLU A 60 3.01 8.77 -6.57
C GLU A 60 2.30 7.54 -7.13
N GLY A 61 2.89 6.90 -8.15
CA GLY A 61 2.36 5.67 -8.74
C GLY A 61 2.19 4.58 -7.70
N ALA A 62 3.22 4.33 -6.89
CA ALA A 62 3.16 3.31 -5.84
C ALA A 62 2.03 3.54 -4.81
N LEU A 63 1.76 4.79 -4.43
CA LEU A 63 0.64 5.12 -3.51
C LEU A 63 -0.73 4.91 -4.17
N ARG A 64 -0.86 5.23 -5.47
CA ARG A 64 -2.11 5.01 -6.23
C ARG A 64 -2.37 3.52 -6.44
N ASP A 65 -1.35 2.75 -6.79
CA ASP A 65 -1.45 1.30 -6.96
C ASP A 65 -1.78 0.63 -5.62
N TRP A 66 -1.15 1.08 -4.54
CA TRP A 66 -1.45 0.59 -3.19
C TRP A 66 -2.90 0.88 -2.77
N ALA A 67 -3.42 2.07 -3.08
CA ALA A 67 -4.83 2.39 -2.86
C ALA A 67 -5.77 1.40 -3.58
N SER A 68 -5.48 1.07 -4.84
CA SER A 68 -6.23 0.04 -5.58
C SER A 68 -6.15 -1.32 -4.90
N VAL A 69 -4.96 -1.76 -4.49
CA VAL A 69 -4.79 -3.04 -3.79
C VAL A 69 -5.57 -3.08 -2.48
N MET A 70 -5.55 -2.00 -1.68
CA MET A 70 -6.31 -1.94 -0.44
C MET A 70 -7.81 -2.04 -0.69
N ARG A 71 -8.33 -1.35 -1.73
CA ARG A 71 -9.72 -1.49 -2.16
C ARG A 71 -10.05 -2.93 -2.54
N ASP A 72 -9.24 -3.55 -3.39
CA ASP A 72 -9.51 -4.90 -3.92
C ASP A 72 -9.45 -5.98 -2.83
N VAL A 73 -8.57 -5.82 -1.83
CA VAL A 73 -8.33 -6.84 -0.81
C VAL A 73 -9.16 -6.62 0.45
N LEU A 74 -9.43 -5.37 0.83
CA LEU A 74 -10.08 -5.01 2.10
C LEU A 74 -11.41 -4.26 1.92
N GLY A 75 -11.65 -3.65 0.76
CA GLY A 75 -12.94 -3.05 0.43
C GLY A 75 -14.00 -4.15 0.36
N SER A 76 -15.15 -3.87 0.98
CA SER A 76 -16.35 -4.72 0.94
C SER A 76 -17.21 -4.36 -0.25
#